data_AF-A0AAV6RFU1-F1
#
_entry.id   AF-A0AAV6RFU1-F1
#
_cell.length_a   1.000
_cell.length_b   1.000
_cell.length_c   1.000
_cell.angle_alpha   90.00
_cell.angle_beta   90.00
_cell.angle_gamma   90.00
#
_symmetry.space_group_name_H-M   'P 1'
#
loop_
_entity.id
_entity.type
_entity.pdbx_description
1 polymer ?
#
loop_
_entity_poly.entity_id
_entity_poly.type
_entity_poly.pdbx_seq_one_letter_code
_entity_poly.pdbx_strand_id
1 'polypeptide(L)'
;MFWVRFQVWDFSVWVVRGYIKNITHYPEGQTSLVEVSAVRLYWQRSGLFNRQEASGASESVSSWHGHINTLLQCHMKPGDGEFLFTGSDHFGEAWLGCAPRHSALALSDP
;
A
#
# COMPACT_ATOMS: atom_id res chain seq x y z
N MET A 1 20.60 26.69 -9.26
CA MET A 1 19.19 27.07 -9.07
C MET A 1 18.30 25.95 -9.61
N PHE A 2 17.95 24.96 -8.79
CA PHE A 2 16.99 23.90 -9.15
C PHE A 2 16.38 23.25 -7.90
N TRP A 3 15.71 24.02 -7.04
CA TRP A 3 14.84 23.44 -6.00
C TRP A 3 13.76 24.44 -5.60
N VAL A 4 12.70 24.56 -6.41
CA VAL A 4 11.36 25.05 -6.02
C VAL A 4 10.41 24.41 -7.05
N ARG A 5 9.41 23.58 -6.77
CA ARG A 5 8.35 23.61 -5.75
C ARG A 5 7.88 22.17 -5.46
N PHE A 6 7.93 21.73 -4.21
CA PHE A 6 6.88 20.89 -3.63
C PHE A 6 6.41 21.65 -2.40
N GLN A 7 5.41 22.52 -2.61
CA GLN A 7 4.83 23.31 -1.53
C GLN A 7 3.99 22.38 -0.66
N VAL A 8 4.31 22.38 0.63
CA VAL A 8 3.49 21.86 1.74
C VAL A 8 3.17 20.37 1.62
N TRP A 9 4.13 19.55 2.02
CA TRP A 9 3.92 18.13 2.18
C TRP A 9 3.20 17.85 3.51
N ASP A 10 1.91 17.56 3.45
CA ASP A 10 1.24 16.83 4.52
C ASP A 10 1.66 15.35 4.40
N PHE A 11 2.94 15.07 4.69
CA PHE A 11 3.50 13.72 4.66
C PHE A 11 2.99 12.93 5.86
N SER A 12 1.71 12.60 5.89
CA SER A 12 1.27 11.57 6.83
C SER A 12 1.84 10.24 6.36
N VAL A 13 2.82 9.73 7.08
CA VAL A 13 3.35 8.38 6.83
C VAL A 13 2.31 7.35 7.20
N TRP A 14 2.31 6.23 6.47
CA TRP A 14 1.50 5.05 6.80
C TRP A 14 2.34 3.78 6.63
N VAL A 15 2.04 2.77 7.45
CA VAL A 15 2.74 1.50 7.51
C VAL A 15 1.74 0.37 7.67
N VAL A 16 1.69 -0.52 6.68
CA VAL A 16 0.74 -1.63 6.59
C VAL A 16 1.46 -2.91 6.21
N ARG A 17 1.07 -4.03 6.82
CA ARG A 17 1.45 -5.37 6.41
C ARG A 17 0.24 -6.09 5.82
N GLY A 18 0.39 -6.68 4.63
CA GLY A 18 -0.72 -7.25 3.89
C GLY A 18 -0.35 -7.95 2.60
N TYR A 19 -1.37 -8.26 1.80
CA TYR A 19 -1.25 -8.97 0.53
C TYR A 19 -1.72 -8.07 -0.61
N ILE A 20 -1.02 -8.15 -1.74
CA ILE A 20 -1.49 -7.55 -3.00
C ILE A 20 -2.63 -8.43 -3.54
N LYS A 21 -3.80 -7.84 -3.75
CA LYS A 21 -4.96 -8.52 -4.34
C LYS A 21 -5.01 -8.34 -5.85
N ASN A 22 -4.77 -7.11 -6.29
CA ASN A 22 -4.79 -6.77 -7.70
C ASN A 22 -3.88 -5.56 -7.98
N ILE A 23 -3.43 -5.44 -9.23
CA ILE A 23 -2.72 -4.26 -9.72
C ILE A 23 -3.35 -3.83 -11.04
N THR A 24 -3.83 -2.59 -11.09
CA THR A 24 -4.38 -1.97 -12.30
C THR A 24 -3.43 -0.87 -12.76
N HIS A 25 -3.00 -0.93 -14.03
CA HIS A 25 -2.11 0.07 -14.62
C HIS A 25 -2.90 1.14 -15.36
N TYR A 26 -2.53 2.42 -15.16
CA TYR A 26 -3.11 3.57 -15.84
C TYR A 26 -2.01 4.31 -16.64
N PRO A 27 -1.76 3.91 -17.90
CA PRO A 27 -0.68 4.48 -18.72
C PRO A 27 -0.82 5.99 -18.98
N GLU A 28 -2.05 6.48 -19.12
CA GLU A 28 -2.32 7.90 -19.34
C GLU A 28 -1.85 8.76 -18.15
N GLY A 29 -2.09 8.28 -16.93
CA GLY A 29 -1.67 8.94 -15.69
C GLY A 29 -0.25 8.62 -15.25
N GLN A 30 0.46 7.71 -15.94
CA GLN A 30 1.76 7.17 -15.51
C GLN A 30 1.73 6.58 -14.08
N THR A 31 0.59 6.03 -13.67
CA THR A 31 0.36 5.47 -12.34
C THR A 31 -0.10 4.02 -12.38
N SER A 32 -0.04 3.35 -11.25
CA SER A 32 -0.64 2.04 -11.02
C SER A 32 -1.34 2.03 -9.66
N LEU A 33 -2.52 1.43 -9.63
CA LEU A 33 -3.32 1.26 -8.43
C LEU A 33 -3.15 -0.17 -7.93
N VAL A 34 -2.80 -0.30 -6.65
CA VAL A 34 -2.54 -1.57 -5.98
C VAL A 34 -3.63 -1.76 -4.94
N GLU A 35 -4.41 -2.82 -5.10
CA GLU A 35 -5.39 -3.23 -4.12
C GLU A 35 -4.73 -4.09 -3.05
N VAL A 36 -4.90 -3.73 -1.78
CA VAL A 36 -4.24 -4.39 -0.66
C VAL A 36 -5.27 -4.83 0.38
N SER A 37 -5.19 -6.11 0.76
CA SER A 37 -5.80 -6.58 2.02
C SER A 37 -4.75 -6.53 3.12
N ALA A 38 -4.94 -5.70 4.13
CA ALA A 38 -4.04 -5.62 5.26
C ALA A 38 -4.35 -6.69 6.32
N VAL A 39 -3.30 -7.38 6.72
CA VAL A 39 -3.25 -8.25 7.91
C VAL A 39 -3.08 -7.40 9.16
N ARG A 40 -2.23 -6.37 9.07
CA ARG A 40 -1.95 -5.46 10.18
C ARG A 40 -1.69 -4.05 9.69
N LEU A 41 -2.45 -3.12 10.25
CA LEU A 41 -2.22 -1.68 10.12
C LEU A 41 -1.36 -1.23 11.30
N TYR A 42 -0.07 -0.94 11.07
CA TYR A 42 0.82 -0.48 12.14
C TYR A 42 0.62 1.00 12.43
N TRP A 43 0.42 1.80 11.38
CA TRP A 43 0.24 3.23 11.50
C TRP A 43 -0.49 3.78 10.27
N GLN A 44 -1.52 4.59 10.50
CA GLN A 44 -2.04 5.56 9.56
C GLN A 44 -2.64 6.72 10.37
N ARG A 45 -2.50 7.95 9.89
CA ARG A 45 -3.18 9.10 10.48
C ARG A 45 -4.55 9.33 9.82
N SER A 46 -4.61 9.10 8.53
CA SER A 46 -5.80 9.21 7.67
C SER A 46 -6.48 7.85 7.51
N GLY A 47 -7.76 7.85 7.15
CA GLY A 47 -8.56 6.63 6.94
C GLY A 47 -8.32 5.97 5.58
N LEU A 48 -7.05 5.82 5.18
CA LEU A 48 -6.67 5.26 3.87
C LEU A 48 -7.05 3.78 3.75
N PHE A 49 -6.93 3.05 4.86
CA PHE A 49 -7.38 1.68 5.00
C PHE A 49 -8.62 1.64 5.88
N ASN A 50 -9.66 1.00 5.37
CA ASN A 50 -10.95 0.89 6.06
C ASN A 50 -11.24 -0.57 6.41
N ARG A 51 -11.90 -0.78 7.55
CA ARG A 51 -12.33 -2.10 7.99
C ARG A 51 -13.61 -2.44 7.24
N GLN A 52 -13.58 -3.53 6.47
CA GLN A 52 -14.80 -4.08 5.91
C GLN A 52 -15.48 -4.88 7.03
N GLU A 53 -16.61 -4.38 7.55
CA GLU A 53 -17.47 -5.16 8.44
C GLU A 53 -18.08 -6.30 7.61
N ALA A 54 -17.73 -7.54 7.92
CA ALA A 54 -18.33 -8.69 7.27
C ALA A 54 -19.78 -8.80 7.73
N SER A 55 -20.71 -8.47 6.84
CA SER A 55 -22.13 -8.66 7.06
C SER A 55 -22.45 -10.16 7.07
N GLY A 56 -22.49 -10.76 8.25
CA GLY A 56 -23.19 -12.02 8.50
C GLY A 56 -22.32 -13.26 8.73
N ALA A 57 -22.49 -13.84 9.92
CA ALA A 57 -22.35 -15.25 10.26
C ALA A 57 -21.09 -16.00 9.77
N SER A 58 -19.96 -15.66 10.36
CA SER A 58 -18.92 -16.57 10.88
C SER A 58 -17.78 -15.68 11.38
N GLU A 59 -16.87 -16.21 12.19
CA GLU A 59 -15.65 -15.52 12.69
C GLU A 59 -14.73 -15.12 11.53
N SER A 60 -15.20 -14.22 10.68
CA SER A 60 -14.47 -13.67 9.55
C SER A 60 -13.48 -12.67 10.13
N VAL A 61 -12.20 -12.99 9.95
CA VAL A 61 -11.09 -12.11 10.30
C VAL A 61 -11.36 -10.77 9.62
N SER A 62 -11.69 -9.76 10.43
CA SER A 62 -11.89 -8.41 9.94
C SER A 62 -10.58 -7.94 9.30
N SER A 63 -10.53 -7.95 7.97
CA SER A 63 -9.37 -7.51 7.22
C SER A 63 -9.60 -6.07 6.78
N TRP A 64 -8.56 -5.26 6.90
CA TRP A 64 -8.60 -3.90 6.40
C TRP A 64 -8.33 -3.94 4.90
N HIS A 65 -8.99 -3.08 4.15
CA HIS A 65 -8.82 -2.96 2.71
C HIS A 65 -8.44 -1.52 2.37
N GLY A 66 -7.57 -1.35 1.39
CA GLY A 66 -7.15 -0.05 0.92
C GLY A 66 -6.54 -0.11 -0.48
N HIS A 67 -6.45 1.06 -1.09
CA HIS A 67 -5.81 1.23 -2.39
C HIS A 67 -4.55 2.06 -2.24
N ILE A 68 -3.54 1.70 -3.00
CA ILE A 68 -2.24 2.36 -2.97
C ILE A 68 -1.83 2.73 -4.40
N ASN A 69 -1.51 4.00 -4.63
CA ASN A 69 -0.98 4.50 -5.88
C ASN A 69 0.55 4.37 -5.91
N THR A 70 1.09 4.00 -7.06
CA THR A 70 2.54 4.03 -7.33
C THR A 70 2.79 4.53 -8.75
N LEU A 71 4.00 5.01 -9.04
CA LEU A 71 4.39 5.35 -10.40
C LEU A 71 4.52 4.10 -11.27
N LEU A 72 4.07 4.18 -12.52
CA LEU A 72 4.11 3.06 -13.48
C LEU A 72 5.54 2.59 -13.76
N GLN A 73 6.50 3.51 -13.76
CA GLN A 73 7.93 3.23 -13.91
C GLN A 73 8.54 2.40 -12.78
N CYS A 74 7.85 2.25 -11.65
CA CYS A 74 8.30 1.38 -10.56
C CYS A 74 8.10 -0.12 -10.87
N HIS A 75 7.40 -0.45 -11.97
CA HIS A 75 7.21 -1.82 -12.46
C HIS A 75 6.76 -2.81 -11.36
N MET A 76 5.83 -2.38 -10.53
CA MET A 76 5.26 -3.22 -9.48
C MET A 76 4.55 -4.43 -10.11
N LYS A 77 4.75 -5.60 -9.52
CA LYS A 77 4.15 -6.85 -10.01
C LYS A 77 3.33 -7.49 -8.89
N PRO A 78 2.24 -8.20 -9.20
CA PRO A 78 1.68 -9.16 -8.26
C PRO A 78 2.81 -10.10 -7.83
N GLY A 79 2.90 -10.38 -6.55
CA GLY A 79 3.88 -11.33 -6.03
C GLY A 79 3.23 -12.17 -4.96
N ASP A 80 3.69 -13.40 -4.83
CA ASP A 80 3.23 -14.29 -3.79
C ASP A 80 3.80 -13.85 -2.44
N GLY A 81 2.97 -13.98 -1.40
CA GLY A 81 3.37 -13.71 -0.02
C GLY A 81 2.91 -12.35 0.51
N GLU A 82 3.35 -12.08 1.72
CA GLU A 82 2.97 -10.92 2.52
C GLU A 82 4.04 -9.82 2.41
N PHE A 83 3.59 -8.59 2.28
CA PHE A 83 4.45 -7.42 2.08
C PHE A 83 4.26 -6.41 3.21
N LEU A 84 5.36 -5.75 3.58
CA LEU A 84 5.32 -4.53 4.38
C LEU A 84 5.34 -3.33 3.43
N PHE A 85 4.23 -2.60 3.42
CA PHE A 85 4.05 -1.38 2.65
C PHE A 85 4.29 -0.16 3.54
N THR A 86 5.13 0.74 3.07
CA THR A 86 5.47 2.00 3.74
C THR A 86 5.38 3.15 2.75
N GLY A 87 4.48 4.09 2.98
CA GLY A 87 4.28 5.21 2.07
C GLY A 87 3.81 6.47 2.77
N SER A 88 3.38 7.42 1.96
CA SER A 88 2.85 8.70 2.41
C SER A 88 1.44 8.91 1.89
N ASP A 89 0.63 9.61 2.67
CA ASP A 89 -0.61 10.20 2.19
C ASP A 89 -0.28 11.38 1.27
N HIS A 90 -0.98 11.46 0.14
CA HIS A 90 -1.03 12.66 -0.67
C HIS A 90 -2.50 12.92 -1.04
N PHE A 91 -3.08 13.99 -0.49
CA PHE A 91 -4.47 14.40 -0.72
C PHE A 91 -5.53 13.34 -0.40
N GLY A 92 -5.34 12.53 0.65
CA GLY A 92 -6.26 11.48 1.07
C GLY A 92 -6.08 10.18 0.29
N GLU A 93 -5.01 10.07 -0.50
CA GLU A 93 -4.65 8.88 -1.24
C GLU A 93 -3.34 8.30 -0.70
N ALA A 94 -3.25 6.97 -0.63
CA ALA A 94 -2.01 6.32 -0.22
C ALA A 94 -1.06 6.25 -1.43
N TRP A 95 0.15 6.79 -1.30
CA TRP A 95 1.17 6.76 -2.35
C TRP A 95 2.43 6.01 -1.90
N LEU A 96 2.94 5.16 -2.79
CA LEU A 96 4.24 4.51 -2.71
C LEU A 96 5.19 5.12 -3.74
N GLY A 97 6.42 5.39 -3.29
CA GLY A 97 7.55 5.52 -4.21
C GLY A 97 7.98 4.15 -4.76
N CYS A 98 9.00 4.13 -5.60
CA CYS A 98 9.58 2.87 -6.06
C CYS A 98 10.27 2.16 -4.89
N ALA A 99 9.57 1.22 -4.27
CA ALA A 99 10.07 0.45 -3.15
C ALA A 99 10.74 -0.85 -3.62
N PRO A 100 11.96 -1.17 -3.18
CA PRO A 100 12.54 -2.48 -3.39
C PRO A 100 11.72 -3.54 -2.63
N ARG A 101 11.62 -4.75 -3.20
CA ARG A 101 11.00 -5.88 -2.48
C ARG A 101 11.90 -6.27 -1.33
N HIS A 102 11.46 -6.02 -0.10
CA HIS A 102 12.06 -6.66 1.07
C HIS A 102 11.54 -8.10 1.15
N SER A 103 12.26 -9.05 0.55
CA SER A 103 12.08 -10.46 0.89
C SER A 103 12.71 -10.68 2.26
N ALA A 104 11.89 -10.84 3.30
CA ALA A 104 12.35 -11.54 4.48
C ALA A 104 12.81 -12.91 3.98
N LEU A 105 14.12 -13.16 4.05
CA LEU A 105 14.70 -14.48 3.82
C LEU A 105 13.80 -15.48 4.54
N ALA A 106 13.25 -16.44 3.78
CA ALA A 106 12.67 -17.62 4.35
C ALA A 106 13.69 -18.15 5.36
N LEU A 107 13.39 -17.99 6.65
CA LEU A 107 13.98 -18.82 7.69
C LEU A 107 13.58 -20.24 7.26
N SER A 108 14.50 -20.87 6.55
CA SER A 108 14.53 -22.29 6.33
C SER A 108 14.77 -22.84 7.73
N ASP A 109 13.67 -23.23 8.37
CA ASP A 109 13.70 -24.10 9.55
C ASP A 109 14.45 -25.41 9.20
N PRO A 110 15.08 -26.04 10.21
CA PRO A 110 16.37 -26.73 10.14
C PRO A 110 16.44 -28.03 9.34
#